data_AF-A0A8J8G7E1-F1
#
_entry.id   AF-A0A8J8G7E1-F1
#
_cell.length_a   1.000
_cell.length_b   1.000
_cell.length_c   1.000
_cell.angle_alpha   90.00
_cell.angle_beta   90.00
_cell.angle_gamma   90.00
#
_symmetry.space_group_name_H-M   'P 1'
#
loop_
_entity.id
_entity.type
_entity.pdbx_description
1 polymer ?
#
loop_
_entity_poly.entity_id
_entity_poly.type
_entity_poly.pdbx_seq_one_letter_code
_entity_poly.pdbx_strand_id
1 'polypeptide(L)'
;MIQKLKNEASNAGTILWKKSVEKLFSSSTTVDSVKLENIFTEKITFTVKNEQGKRIEFLGGFYQCFIIYDAEKENVLEYLNNLKTYHPEISDESYTFTDQQMIEEKLNFIKSKFPDIYQELGFFTTFRDENTLEYYSINRYPYANILIFDKTNNKIYHFIENYQD
;
A
#
# COMPACT_ATOMS: atom_id res chain seq x y z
N MET A 1 -4.44 -28.91 -29.89
CA MET A 1 -3.03 -28.45 -29.98
C MET A 1 -2.86 -26.97 -29.60
N ILE A 2 -3.79 -26.08 -30.01
CA ILE A 2 -3.73 -24.62 -29.74
C ILE A 2 -3.89 -24.24 -28.25
N GLN A 3 -4.68 -24.98 -27.47
CA GLN A 3 -4.84 -24.71 -26.02
C GLN A 3 -3.61 -25.06 -25.16
N LYS A 4 -2.75 -25.98 -25.62
CA LYS A 4 -1.55 -26.38 -24.86
C LYS A 4 -0.45 -25.31 -24.96
N LEU A 5 -0.28 -24.71 -26.14
CA LEU A 5 0.67 -23.62 -26.39
C LEU A 5 0.31 -22.32 -25.65
N LYS A 6 -1.00 -22.04 -25.46
CA LYS A 6 -1.46 -20.84 -24.72
C LYS A 6 -1.18 -20.95 -23.21
N ASN A 7 -1.25 -22.17 -22.65
CA ASN A 7 -0.91 -22.44 -21.24
C ASN A 7 0.61 -22.45 -21.00
N GLU A 8 1.42 -22.90 -21.97
CA GLU A 8 2.88 -22.90 -21.85
C GLU A 8 3.48 -21.49 -21.97
N ALA A 9 2.94 -20.63 -22.84
CA ALA A 9 3.34 -19.22 -22.93
C ALA A 9 2.90 -18.39 -21.71
N SER A 10 1.70 -18.68 -21.18
CA SER A 10 1.22 -18.11 -19.91
C SER A 10 2.12 -18.51 -18.74
N ASN A 11 2.44 -19.81 -18.62
CA ASN A 11 3.36 -20.29 -17.58
C ASN A 11 4.77 -19.74 -17.74
N ALA A 12 5.32 -19.66 -18.96
CA ALA A 12 6.66 -19.11 -19.18
C ALA A 12 6.72 -17.62 -18.82
N GLY A 13 5.69 -16.84 -19.16
CA GLY A 13 5.56 -15.43 -18.78
C GLY A 13 5.45 -15.23 -17.26
N THR A 14 4.62 -16.04 -16.57
CA THR A 14 4.51 -16.01 -15.11
C THR A 14 5.78 -16.50 -14.41
N ILE A 15 6.48 -17.48 -14.97
CA ILE A 15 7.74 -18.01 -14.44
C ILE A 15 8.89 -17.00 -14.66
N LEU A 16 8.94 -16.33 -15.81
CA LEU A 16 9.92 -15.27 -16.08
C LEU A 16 9.66 -14.04 -15.21
N TRP A 17 8.39 -13.64 -15.02
CA TRP A 17 8.03 -12.57 -14.10
C TRP A 17 8.41 -12.93 -12.66
N LYS A 18 8.02 -14.11 -12.17
CA LYS A 18 8.39 -14.60 -10.83
C LYS A 18 9.91 -14.69 -10.63
N LYS A 19 10.68 -15.16 -11.63
CA LYS A 19 12.14 -15.24 -11.54
C LYS A 19 12.81 -13.88 -11.56
N SER A 20 12.30 -12.93 -12.36
CA SER A 20 12.82 -11.55 -12.40
C SER A 20 12.50 -10.79 -11.10
N VAL A 21 11.28 -10.96 -10.58
CA VAL A 21 10.83 -10.48 -9.26
C VAL A 21 11.73 -11.07 -8.17
N GLU A 22 11.82 -12.39 -8.06
CA GLU A 22 12.62 -13.06 -7.00
C GLU A 22 14.12 -12.70 -7.02
N LYS A 23 14.68 -12.41 -8.19
CA LYS A 23 16.09 -12.00 -8.32
C LYS A 23 16.33 -10.51 -8.00
N LEU A 24 15.31 -9.67 -8.10
CA LEU A 24 15.36 -8.26 -7.68
C LEU A 24 15.20 -8.13 -6.16
N PHE A 25 14.32 -8.92 -5.55
CA PHE A 25 14.03 -8.84 -4.11
C PHE A 25 15.10 -9.46 -3.18
N SER A 26 16.12 -10.12 -3.72
CA SER A 26 17.15 -10.81 -2.91
C SER A 26 18.38 -9.96 -2.55
N SER A 27 18.47 -8.68 -2.97
CA SER A 27 19.73 -7.93 -2.85
C SER A 27 19.72 -6.58 -2.10
N SER A 28 18.59 -5.96 -1.77
CA SER A 28 18.53 -4.91 -0.72
C SER A 28 17.10 -4.38 -0.56
N THR A 29 16.31 -4.96 0.33
CA THR A 29 15.08 -4.32 0.82
C THR A 29 15.44 -3.56 2.09
N THR A 30 15.31 -2.23 2.09
CA THR A 30 15.54 -1.42 3.31
C THR A 30 14.22 -1.14 4.00
N VAL A 31 14.26 -1.03 5.32
CA VAL A 31 13.10 -0.73 6.16
C VAL A 31 13.45 0.45 7.05
N ASP A 32 12.80 1.58 6.80
CA ASP A 32 13.06 2.83 7.51
C ASP A 32 11.80 3.37 8.16
N SER A 33 11.96 4.11 9.26
CA SER A 33 10.85 4.86 9.84
C SER A 33 10.43 5.99 8.89
N VAL A 34 9.14 6.16 8.67
CA VAL A 34 8.60 7.18 7.77
C VAL A 34 7.45 7.93 8.42
N LYS A 35 7.26 9.18 7.98
CA LYS A 35 6.09 10.00 8.28
C LYS A 35 5.34 10.31 7.00
N LEU A 36 4.03 10.50 7.10
CA LEU A 36 3.11 10.80 6.01
C LEU A 36 3.56 12.05 5.24
N GLU A 37 4.06 13.06 5.95
CA GLU A 37 4.57 14.32 5.37
C GLU A 37 5.76 14.13 4.43
N ASN A 38 6.46 12.99 4.52
CA ASN A 38 7.63 12.68 3.69
C ASN A 38 7.28 11.79 2.48
N ILE A 39 6.01 11.40 2.31
CA ILE A 39 5.60 10.45 1.26
C ILE A 39 5.02 11.16 0.06
N PHE A 40 4.11 12.09 0.31
CA PHE A 40 3.45 12.85 -0.74
C PHE A 40 4.27 14.09 -1.10
N THR A 41 4.31 14.41 -2.38
CA THR A 41 4.93 15.65 -2.87
C THR A 41 4.13 16.89 -2.47
N GLU A 42 2.81 16.75 -2.34
CA GLU A 42 1.92 17.81 -1.91
C GLU A 42 1.83 17.88 -0.39
N LYS A 43 1.88 19.10 0.16
CA LYS A 43 1.83 19.31 1.61
C LYS A 43 0.52 18.79 2.19
N ILE A 44 0.61 18.02 3.27
CA ILE A 44 -0.54 17.60 4.06
C ILE A 44 -1.24 18.82 4.68
N THR A 45 -2.55 18.90 4.49
CA THR A 45 -3.40 20.01 4.94
C THR A 45 -4.16 19.72 6.23
N PHE A 46 -4.06 18.50 6.76
CA PHE A 46 -4.76 18.05 7.97
C PHE A 46 -3.80 17.78 9.13
N THR A 47 -4.33 17.70 10.34
CA THR A 47 -3.54 17.42 11.54
C THR A 47 -3.32 15.92 11.69
N VAL A 48 -2.06 15.52 11.83
CA VAL A 48 -1.63 14.14 12.11
C VAL A 48 -1.08 14.07 13.54
N LYS A 49 -1.50 13.07 14.31
CA LYS A 49 -0.98 12.81 15.68
C LYS A 49 -0.67 11.33 15.88
N ASN A 50 0.14 11.03 16.89
CA ASN A 50 0.48 9.67 17.33
C ASN A 50 0.93 8.75 16.18
N GLU A 51 1.69 9.33 15.26
CA GLU A 51 2.11 8.69 14.04
C GLU A 51 3.23 7.67 14.26
N GLN A 52 3.08 6.51 13.64
CA GLN A 52 4.13 5.52 13.51
C GLN A 52 4.07 4.92 12.10
N GLY A 53 5.19 4.91 11.39
CA GLY A 53 5.24 4.42 10.02
C GLY A 53 6.54 3.71 9.67
N LYS A 54 6.44 2.74 8.75
CA LYS A 54 7.57 2.06 8.13
C LYS A 54 7.46 2.14 6.62
N ARG A 55 8.58 2.45 5.95
CA ARG A 55 8.76 2.40 4.50
C ARG A 55 9.64 1.21 4.17
N ILE A 56 9.19 0.40 3.22
CA ILE A 56 9.89 -0.72 2.63
C ILE A 56 10.29 -0.29 1.22
N GLU A 57 11.58 -0.13 0.97
CA GLU A 57 12.06 0.17 -0.39
C GLU A 57 12.39 -1.11 -1.14
N PHE A 58 11.93 -1.17 -2.38
CA PHE A 58 12.21 -2.25 -3.29
C PHE A 58 13.08 -1.75 -4.45
N LEU A 59 13.74 -2.67 -5.15
CA LEU A 59 14.54 -2.30 -6.32
C LEU A 59 13.66 -1.66 -7.41
N GLY A 60 14.23 -0.68 -8.10
CA GLY A 60 13.54 0.06 -9.16
C GLY A 60 12.71 1.25 -8.66
N GLY A 61 12.95 1.72 -7.42
CA GLY A 61 12.33 2.94 -6.90
C GLY A 61 10.92 2.78 -6.34
N PHE A 62 10.31 1.60 -6.54
CA PHE A 62 9.04 1.24 -5.91
C PHE A 62 9.21 1.11 -4.39
N TYR A 63 8.28 1.68 -3.64
CA TYR A 63 8.24 1.50 -2.19
C TYR A 63 6.82 1.31 -1.67
N GLN A 64 6.73 0.66 -0.52
CA GLN A 64 5.50 0.51 0.25
C GLN A 64 5.65 1.18 1.61
N CYS A 65 4.64 1.92 2.04
CA CYS A 65 4.57 2.46 3.39
C CYS A 65 3.39 1.87 4.16
N PHE A 66 3.63 1.56 5.43
CA PHE A 66 2.64 1.12 6.40
C PHE A 66 2.65 2.12 7.54
N ILE A 67 1.56 2.84 7.75
CA ILE A 67 1.50 3.95 8.71
C ILE A 67 0.22 3.85 9.53
N ILE A 68 0.33 4.07 10.83
CA ILE A 68 -0.79 4.30 11.72
C ILE A 68 -0.73 5.72 12.27
N TYR A 69 -1.86 6.41 12.32
CA TYR A 69 -1.95 7.76 12.88
C TYR A 69 -3.38 8.11 13.29
N ASP A 70 -3.51 9.17 14.08
CA ASP A 70 -4.78 9.78 14.44
C ASP A 70 -5.00 11.03 13.57
N ALA A 71 -6.12 11.07 12.85
CA ALA A 71 -6.59 12.24 12.10
C ALA A 71 -8.10 12.13 11.84
N GLU A 72 -8.72 13.24 11.42
CA GLU A 72 -10.13 13.25 10.99
C GLU A 72 -10.26 12.54 9.63
N LYS A 73 -11.11 11.51 9.55
CA LYS A 73 -11.29 10.68 8.35
C LYS A 73 -11.58 11.51 7.11
N GLU A 74 -12.53 12.42 7.20
CA GLU A 74 -13.03 13.22 6.08
C GLU A 74 -11.91 14.07 5.49
N ASN A 75 -11.03 14.63 6.33
CA ASN A 75 -9.90 15.43 5.89
C ASN A 75 -8.85 14.59 5.16
N VAL A 76 -8.62 13.33 5.58
CA VAL A 76 -7.72 12.40 4.88
C VAL A 76 -8.29 12.04 3.51
N LEU A 77 -9.57 11.67 3.45
CA LEU A 77 -10.23 11.32 2.19
C LEU A 77 -10.26 12.51 1.21
N GLU A 78 -10.55 13.72 1.70
CA GLU A 78 -10.52 14.94 0.89
C GLU A 78 -9.11 15.23 0.35
N TYR A 79 -8.08 15.13 1.19
CA TYR A 79 -6.70 15.31 0.77
C TYR A 79 -6.32 14.32 -0.33
N LEU A 80 -6.60 13.03 -0.13
CA LEU A 80 -6.24 11.99 -1.10
C LEU A 80 -6.99 12.15 -2.43
N ASN A 81 -8.28 12.48 -2.40
CA ASN A 81 -9.05 12.77 -3.62
C ASN A 81 -8.43 13.91 -4.44
N ASN A 82 -7.86 14.91 -3.75
CA ASN A 82 -7.31 16.09 -4.39
C ASN A 82 -5.83 15.96 -4.76
N LEU A 83 -5.17 14.84 -4.44
CA LEU A 83 -3.79 14.58 -4.89
C LEU A 83 -3.71 14.68 -6.41
N LYS A 84 -2.72 15.40 -6.91
CA LYS A 84 -2.40 15.44 -8.33
C LYS A 84 -1.99 14.05 -8.78
N THR A 85 -2.38 13.74 -10.01
CA THR A 85 -1.95 12.53 -10.69
C THR A 85 -1.18 12.89 -11.96
N TYR A 86 -0.15 12.10 -12.27
CA TYR A 86 0.60 12.22 -13.53
C TYR A 86 -0.03 11.44 -14.68
N HIS A 87 -0.83 10.41 -14.37
CA HIS A 87 -1.50 9.54 -15.34
C HIS A 87 -2.99 9.41 -14.98
N PRO A 88 -3.83 10.38 -15.41
CA PRO A 88 -5.26 10.39 -15.12
C PRO A 88 -6.00 9.13 -15.60
N GLU A 89 -5.54 8.50 -16.68
CA GLU A 89 -6.16 7.34 -17.31
C GLU A 89 -6.08 6.04 -16.50
N ILE A 90 -5.18 5.98 -15.52
CA ILE A 90 -5.06 4.86 -14.57
C ILE A 90 -5.36 5.29 -13.13
N SER A 91 -5.81 6.54 -12.92
CA SER A 91 -6.12 7.09 -11.60
C SER A 91 -7.61 7.15 -11.37
N ASP A 92 -8.00 6.98 -10.12
CA ASP A 92 -9.39 7.11 -9.70
C ASP A 92 -9.78 8.60 -9.67
N GLU A 93 -11.04 8.87 -10.01
CA GLU A 93 -11.64 10.20 -9.85
C GLU A 93 -11.95 10.51 -8.37
N SER A 94 -12.22 9.47 -7.58
CA SER A 94 -12.53 9.57 -6.15
C SER A 94 -12.26 8.25 -5.43
N TYR A 95 -12.13 8.29 -4.11
CA TYR A 95 -12.03 7.09 -3.29
C TYR A 95 -13.23 6.16 -3.48
N THR A 96 -12.97 4.85 -3.31
CA THR A 96 -14.00 3.82 -3.34
C THR A 96 -14.00 3.03 -2.02
N PHE A 97 -15.16 2.46 -1.67
CA PHE A 97 -15.23 1.49 -0.58
C PHE A 97 -14.59 0.19 -1.03
N THR A 98 -13.79 -0.41 -0.16
CA THR A 98 -13.18 -1.72 -0.38
C THR A 98 -13.47 -2.62 0.82
N ASP A 99 -12.75 -3.73 0.94
CA ASP A 99 -12.86 -4.66 2.04
C ASP A 99 -11.48 -5.01 2.62
N GLN A 100 -11.50 -5.87 3.63
CA GLN A 100 -10.30 -6.33 4.31
C GLN A 100 -9.36 -7.15 3.42
N GLN A 101 -9.89 -7.81 2.38
CA GLN A 101 -9.11 -8.73 1.55
C GLN A 101 -7.92 -8.01 0.91
N MET A 102 -8.13 -6.78 0.44
CA MET A 102 -7.10 -6.05 -0.30
C MET A 102 -5.86 -5.76 0.55
N ILE A 103 -6.03 -5.38 1.82
CA ILE A 103 -4.88 -5.16 2.71
C ILE A 103 -4.27 -6.47 3.22
N GLU A 104 -5.08 -7.51 3.42
CA GLU A 104 -4.58 -8.83 3.78
C GLU A 104 -3.69 -9.45 2.70
N GLU A 105 -4.04 -9.29 1.42
CA GLU A 105 -3.22 -9.73 0.30
C GLU A 105 -1.85 -9.05 0.31
N LYS A 106 -1.79 -7.75 0.56
CA LYS A 106 -0.54 -6.98 0.67
C LYS A 106 0.31 -7.44 1.86
N LEU A 107 -0.30 -7.61 3.04
CA LEU A 107 0.38 -8.11 4.23
C LEU A 107 0.88 -9.55 4.05
N ASN A 108 0.09 -10.42 3.42
CA ASN A 108 0.46 -11.82 3.15
C ASN A 108 1.64 -11.92 2.16
N PHE A 109 1.69 -11.04 1.16
CA PHE A 109 2.84 -10.94 0.28
C PHE A 109 4.12 -10.62 1.07
N ILE A 110 4.08 -9.60 1.93
CA ILE A 110 5.23 -9.22 2.77
C ILE A 110 5.60 -10.32 3.75
N LYS A 111 4.63 -10.93 4.43
CA LYS A 111 4.88 -12.06 5.33
C LYS A 111 5.54 -13.25 4.64
N SER A 112 5.13 -13.55 3.41
CA SER A 112 5.63 -14.69 2.64
C SER A 112 7.02 -14.43 2.05
N LYS A 113 7.26 -13.22 1.55
CA LYS A 113 8.50 -12.87 0.83
C LYS A 113 9.57 -12.24 1.72
N PHE A 114 9.17 -11.54 2.78
CA PHE A 114 10.04 -10.78 3.69
C PHE A 114 9.59 -10.97 5.15
N PRO A 115 9.69 -12.19 5.69
CA PRO A 115 9.18 -12.51 7.02
C PRO A 115 9.80 -11.66 8.14
N ASP A 116 11.07 -11.30 8.02
CA ASP A 116 11.75 -10.44 9.01
C ASP A 116 11.19 -9.00 8.98
N ILE A 117 10.94 -8.47 7.78
CA ILE A 117 10.30 -7.15 7.62
C ILE A 117 8.87 -7.17 8.16
N TYR A 118 8.12 -8.26 7.92
CA TYR A 118 6.77 -8.40 8.43
C TYR A 118 6.71 -8.32 9.96
N GLN A 119 7.74 -8.79 10.68
CA GLN A 119 7.81 -8.65 12.14
C GLN A 119 7.90 -7.18 12.58
N GLU A 120 8.51 -6.31 11.78
CA GLU A 120 8.56 -4.86 12.06
C GLU A 120 7.20 -4.17 11.87
N LEU A 121 6.25 -4.78 11.15
CA LEU A 121 4.92 -4.25 10.88
C LEU A 121 3.88 -4.58 11.96
N GLY A 122 4.30 -5.11 13.11
CA GLY A 122 3.39 -5.51 14.19
C GLY A 122 2.47 -4.38 14.68
N PHE A 123 2.88 -3.12 14.54
CA PHE A 123 2.07 -1.93 14.85
C PHE A 123 0.92 -1.70 13.86
N PHE A 124 1.08 -2.14 12.61
CA PHE A 124 0.10 -1.93 11.54
C PHE A 124 -0.95 -3.05 11.52
N THR A 125 -0.63 -4.24 12.04
CA THR A 125 -1.54 -5.40 12.07
C THR A 125 -2.39 -5.46 13.35
N THR A 126 -2.53 -4.35 14.08
CA THR A 126 -3.26 -4.31 15.36
C THR A 126 -4.75 -4.02 15.24
N PHE A 127 -5.24 -3.67 14.05
CA PHE A 127 -6.67 -3.46 13.83
C PHE A 127 -7.44 -4.76 14.18
N ARG A 128 -8.57 -4.60 14.88
CA ARG A 128 -9.42 -5.71 15.33
C ARG A 128 -10.88 -5.36 15.06
N ASP A 129 -11.70 -6.38 14.85
CA ASP A 129 -13.16 -6.33 14.70
C ASP A 129 -13.68 -5.63 13.43
N GLU A 130 -14.07 -6.47 12.46
CA GLU A 130 -14.67 -6.08 11.17
C GLU A 130 -15.85 -5.10 11.29
N ASN A 131 -16.61 -5.13 12.41
CA ASN A 131 -17.81 -4.31 12.54
C ASN A 131 -17.52 -2.83 12.80
N THR A 132 -16.28 -2.50 13.16
CA THR A 132 -15.86 -1.12 13.50
C THR A 132 -14.91 -0.51 12.48
N LEU A 133 -14.51 -1.30 11.49
CA LEU A 133 -13.55 -0.91 10.47
C LEU A 133 -14.27 -0.48 9.19
N GLU A 134 -13.85 0.65 8.64
CA GLU A 134 -14.22 1.05 7.27
C GLU A 134 -12.99 1.00 6.39
N TYR A 135 -13.15 0.44 5.20
CA TYR A 135 -12.07 0.25 4.25
C TYR A 135 -12.29 1.13 3.03
N TYR A 136 -11.25 1.86 2.64
CA TYR A 136 -11.27 2.70 1.46
C TYR A 136 -10.01 2.49 0.64
N SER A 137 -10.13 2.71 -0.66
CA SER A 137 -8.99 2.76 -1.56
C SER A 137 -9.09 3.94 -2.50
N ILE A 138 -7.92 4.44 -2.90
CA ILE A 138 -7.81 5.46 -3.93
C ILE A 138 -6.45 5.41 -4.60
N ASN A 139 -6.45 5.28 -5.92
CA ASN A 139 -5.28 5.36 -6.76
C ASN A 139 -5.16 6.74 -7.41
N ARG A 140 -4.11 7.49 -7.06
CA ARG A 140 -3.73 8.77 -7.67
C ARG A 140 -2.28 8.67 -8.07
N TYR A 141 -2.02 8.22 -9.30
CA TYR A 141 -0.67 7.87 -9.74
C TYR A 141 0.33 9.02 -9.47
N PRO A 142 1.45 8.77 -8.77
CA PRO A 142 2.09 7.46 -8.54
C PRO A 142 1.65 6.71 -7.28
N TYR A 143 0.68 7.22 -6.52
CA TYR A 143 0.31 6.67 -5.21
C TYR A 143 -0.97 5.83 -5.27
N ALA A 144 -0.88 4.55 -4.90
CA ALA A 144 -2.05 3.76 -4.56
C ALA A 144 -2.20 3.68 -3.03
N ASN A 145 -3.39 4.04 -2.54
CA ASN A 145 -3.67 4.16 -1.11
C ASN A 145 -4.74 3.16 -0.70
N ILE A 146 -4.55 2.54 0.45
CA ILE A 146 -5.56 1.75 1.16
C ILE A 146 -5.64 2.29 2.58
N LEU A 147 -6.85 2.58 3.03
CA LEU A 147 -7.15 3.10 4.36
C LEU A 147 -8.04 2.12 5.10
N ILE A 148 -7.71 1.88 6.37
CA ILE A 148 -8.59 1.25 7.34
C ILE A 148 -8.87 2.29 8.43
N PHE A 149 -10.11 2.70 8.58
CA PHE A 149 -10.55 3.59 9.65
C PHE A 149 -11.13 2.77 10.79
N ASP A 150 -10.46 2.80 11.94
CA ASP A 150 -10.94 2.23 13.19
C ASP A 150 -11.74 3.29 13.96
N LYS A 151 -13.07 3.16 13.90
CA LYS A 151 -14.01 4.08 14.56
C LYS A 151 -13.90 4.04 16.09
N THR A 152 -13.46 2.92 16.65
CA THR A 152 -13.39 2.72 18.10
C THR A 152 -12.25 3.53 18.70
N ASN A 153 -11.10 3.50 18.03
CA ASN A 153 -9.87 4.12 18.54
C ASN A 153 -9.55 5.46 17.85
N ASN A 154 -10.37 5.88 16.88
CA ASN A 154 -10.12 7.02 16.01
C ASN A 154 -8.73 6.95 15.34
N LYS A 155 -8.43 5.77 14.78
CA LYS A 155 -7.14 5.46 14.16
C LYS A 155 -7.28 5.19 12.68
N ILE A 156 -6.27 5.59 11.92
CA ILE A 156 -6.16 5.34 10.50
C ILE A 156 -4.95 4.46 10.27
N TYR A 157 -5.18 3.30 9.66
CA TYR A 157 -4.13 2.45 9.11
C TYR A 157 -4.06 2.75 7.61
N HIS A 158 -2.94 3.32 7.18
CA HIS A 158 -2.72 3.77 5.82
C HIS A 158 -1.59 2.99 5.18
N PHE A 159 -1.96 2.18 4.20
CA PHE A 159 -1.01 1.53 3.31
C PHE A 159 -0.88 2.35 2.03
N ILE A 160 0.36 2.59 1.60
CA ILE A 160 0.69 3.39 0.42
C ILE A 160 1.67 2.62 -0.44
N GLU A 161 1.33 2.42 -1.70
CA GLU A 161 2.27 2.01 -2.76
C GLU A 161 2.65 3.22 -3.57
N ASN A 162 3.95 3.39 -3.84
CA ASN A 162 4.43 4.38 -4.78
C ASN A 162 5.13 3.70 -5.96
N TYR A 163 4.57 3.93 -7.14
CA TYR A 163 5.15 3.50 -8.41
C TYR A 163 6.05 4.62 -8.91
N GLN A 164 7.38 4.42 -8.86
CA GLN A 164 8.30 5.33 -9.56
C GLN A 164 8.37 4.93 -11.03
N ASP A 165 8.17 5.92 -11.91
CA ASP A 165 8.55 5.85 -13.34
C ASP A 165 10.06 6.08 -13.50
#